data_AF-A0A522EWX3-F1
#
_entry.id   AF-A0A522EWX3-F1
#
_cell.length_a   1.000
_cell.length_b   1.000
_cell.length_c   1.000
_cell.angle_alpha   90.00
_cell.angle_beta   90.00
_cell.angle_gamma   90.00
#
_symmetry.space_group_name_H-M   'P 1'
#
loop_
_entity.id
_entity.type
_entity.pdbx_description
1 polymer ?
#
loop_
_entity_poly.entity_id
_entity_poly.type
_entity_poly.pdbx_seq_one_letter_code
_entity_poly.pdbx_strand_id
1 'polypeptide(L)'
;MSGFTAVGFFIVSLFFSLIIFSLWLRMALRYLRVSSLSPVSQLIHTITNPIIVPINKLFKLQYQPKHRYDYTGFGVLLIVELLKIISLSLLAFHAIIPVTFILVYIVADLIIQPCNLLFYAILIRVIMSFTNPGWQHPVADFLRMLTEPLLIIGRKIVPDISGFDFSPFIILIILKVITLFISASLPWPLI
;
A
#
# COMPACT_ATOMS: atom_id res chain seq x y z
N MET A 1 -4.50 -27.87 4.50
CA MET A 1 -4.47 -27.00 5.69
C MET A 1 -5.68 -27.36 6.55
N SER A 2 -5.51 -27.57 7.86
CA SER A 2 -6.68 -27.73 8.75
C SER A 2 -7.45 -26.41 8.84
N GLY A 3 -8.75 -26.44 9.14
CA GLY A 3 -9.55 -25.21 9.27
C GLY A 3 -8.94 -24.19 10.23
N PHE A 4 -8.36 -24.66 11.34
CA PHE A 4 -7.64 -23.81 12.29
C PHE A 4 -6.43 -23.11 11.68
N THR A 5 -5.61 -23.82 10.89
CA THR A 5 -4.45 -23.20 10.23
C THR A 5 -4.87 -22.15 9.19
N ALA A 6 -5.98 -22.35 8.49
CA ALA A 6 -6.49 -21.37 7.52
C ALA A 6 -6.96 -20.07 8.22
N VAL A 7 -7.70 -20.21 9.32
CA VAL A 7 -8.14 -19.06 10.14
C VAL A 7 -6.93 -18.32 10.73
N GLY A 8 -5.95 -19.06 11.28
CA GLY A 8 -4.72 -18.47 11.78
C GLY A 8 -3.94 -17.70 10.72
N PHE A 9 -3.79 -18.29 9.53
CA PHE A 9 -3.15 -17.65 8.38
C PHE A 9 -3.86 -16.35 8.00
N PHE A 10 -5.20 -16.35 7.90
CA PHE A 10 -5.99 -15.17 7.57
C PHE A 10 -5.82 -14.05 8.60
N ILE A 11 -5.94 -14.35 9.89
CA ILE A 11 -5.84 -13.34 10.96
C ILE A 11 -4.45 -12.70 10.98
N VAL A 12 -3.40 -13.53 10.88
CA VAL A 12 -2.02 -13.04 10.83
C VAL A 12 -1.77 -12.20 9.59
N SER A 13 -2.21 -12.68 8.42
CA SER A 13 -2.10 -11.94 7.16
C SER A 13 -2.81 -10.58 7.24
N LEU A 14 -4.04 -10.55 7.77
CA LEU A 14 -4.83 -9.32 7.92
C LEU A 14 -4.14 -8.33 8.85
N PHE A 15 -3.66 -8.79 10.00
CA PHE A 15 -2.96 -7.94 10.98
C PHE A 15 -1.76 -7.23 10.35
N PHE A 16 -0.87 -7.99 9.70
CA PHE A 16 0.30 -7.43 9.03
C PHE A 16 -0.10 -6.52 7.85
N SER A 17 -1.08 -6.93 7.05
CA SER A 17 -1.56 -6.17 5.90
C SER A 17 -2.08 -4.80 6.29
N LEU A 18 -2.80 -4.67 7.41
CA LEU A 18 -3.28 -3.38 7.90
C LEU A 18 -2.12 -2.46 8.33
N ILE A 19 -1.11 -3.01 9.01
CA ILE A 19 0.08 -2.24 9.41
C ILE A 19 0.85 -1.77 8.18
N ILE A 20 1.13 -2.67 7.24
CA ILE A 20 1.86 -2.38 6.01
C ILE A 20 1.11 -1.36 5.15
N PHE A 21 -0.21 -1.50 5.01
CA PHE A 21 -1.05 -0.53 4.32
C PHE A 21 -0.96 0.86 4.95
N SER A 22 -1.00 0.95 6.28
CA SER A 22 -0.84 2.23 7.00
C SER A 22 0.54 2.86 6.78
N LEU A 23 1.61 2.05 6.75
CA LEU A 23 2.97 2.51 6.46
C LEU A 23 3.11 3.01 5.02
N TRP A 24 2.56 2.29 4.03
CA TRP A 24 2.50 2.76 2.64
C TRP A 24 1.77 4.08 2.53
N LEU A 25 0.64 4.22 3.21
CA LEU A 25 -0.14 5.45 3.20
C LEU A 25 0.63 6.62 3.83
N ARG A 26 1.38 6.36 4.91
CA ARG A 26 2.29 7.35 5.51
C ARG A 26 3.36 7.83 4.52
N MET A 27 3.98 6.90 3.79
CA MET A 27 4.98 7.24 2.77
C MET A 27 4.34 8.02 1.62
N ALA A 28 3.14 7.64 1.19
CA ALA A 28 2.39 8.35 0.15
C ALA A 28 2.06 9.80 0.56
N LEU A 29 1.60 10.02 1.80
CA LEU A 29 1.35 11.36 2.36
C LEU A 29 2.60 12.25 2.27
N ARG A 30 3.76 11.70 2.65
CA ARG A 30 5.04 12.42 2.63
C ARG A 30 5.52 12.71 1.20
N TYR A 31 5.39 11.74 0.29
CA TYR A 31 5.75 11.88 -1.11
C TYR A 31 4.91 12.96 -1.81
N LEU A 32 3.59 12.94 -1.59
CA LEU A 32 2.63 13.89 -2.12
C LEU A 32 2.64 15.25 -1.39
N ARG A 33 3.44 15.39 -0.33
CA ARG A 33 3.54 16.60 0.50
C ARG A 33 2.19 17.08 1.03
N VAL A 34 1.34 16.14 1.40
CA VAL A 34 0.03 16.43 2.00
C VAL A 34 0.26 17.14 3.33
N SER A 35 -0.52 18.18 3.60
CA SER A 35 -0.36 18.97 4.83
C SER A 35 -0.55 18.09 6.07
N SER A 36 0.35 18.24 7.04
CA SER A 36 0.28 17.53 8.34
C SER A 36 -0.95 17.93 9.16
N LEU A 37 -1.60 19.03 8.80
CA LEU A 37 -2.83 19.53 9.40
C LEU A 37 -4.09 18.82 8.86
N SER A 38 -3.98 18.08 7.75
CA SER A 38 -5.11 17.33 7.21
C SER A 38 -5.52 16.20 8.16
N PRO A 39 -6.83 15.94 8.35
CA PRO A 39 -7.31 14.85 9.21
C PRO A 39 -6.77 13.47 8.80
N VAL A 40 -6.60 13.25 7.50
CA VAL A 40 -6.02 12.00 6.97
C VAL A 40 -4.57 11.84 7.40
N SER A 41 -3.76 12.89 7.27
CA SER A 41 -2.37 12.84 7.71
C SER A 41 -2.26 12.59 9.21
N GLN A 42 -3.10 13.25 10.02
CA GLN A 42 -3.12 13.06 11.46
C GLN A 42 -3.51 11.63 11.85
N LEU A 43 -4.53 11.07 11.22
CA LEU A 43 -4.96 9.68 11.46
C LEU A 43 -3.82 8.70 11.16
N ILE A 44 -3.17 8.83 10.01
CA ILE A 44 -2.09 7.92 9.62
C ILE A 44 -0.85 8.08 10.49
N HIS A 45 -0.48 9.30 10.86
CA HIS A 45 0.60 9.51 11.83
C HIS A 45 0.22 8.97 13.21
N THR A 46 -1.03 9.08 13.64
CA THR A 46 -1.49 8.53 14.93
C THR A 46 -1.36 7.01 14.96
N ILE A 47 -1.71 6.32 13.88
CA ILE A 47 -1.60 4.85 13.79
C ILE A 47 -0.13 4.41 13.66
N THR A 48 0.69 5.13 12.89
CA THR A 48 2.06 4.69 12.56
C THR A 48 3.15 5.19 13.53
N ASN A 49 2.93 6.31 14.23
CA ASN A 49 3.92 6.89 15.16
C ASN A 49 4.28 5.97 16.34
N PRO A 50 3.35 5.21 16.95
CA PRO A 50 3.69 4.27 18.01
C PRO A 50 4.78 3.26 17.60
N ILE A 51 4.84 2.90 16.32
CA ILE A 51 5.85 1.98 15.77
C ILE A 51 7.11 2.75 15.34
N ILE A 52 6.96 3.90 14.68
CA ILE A 52 8.09 4.62 14.07
C ILE A 52 8.90 5.45 15.07
N VAL A 53 8.26 6.11 16.04
CA VAL A 53 8.93 6.95 17.03
C VAL A 53 9.94 6.19 17.91
N PRO A 54 9.63 5.01 18.48
CA PRO A 54 10.61 4.27 19.28
C PRO A 54 11.81 3.84 18.42
N ILE A 55 11.58 3.44 17.18
CA ILE A 55 12.64 3.03 16.25
C ILE A 55 13.54 4.24 15.91
N ASN A 56 12.97 5.41 15.61
CA ASN A 56 13.74 6.63 15.41
C ASN A 56 14.60 6.99 16.63
N LYS A 57 14.06 6.83 17.84
CA LYS A 57 14.80 7.08 19.07
C LYS A 57 15.96 6.09 19.25
N LEU A 58 15.72 4.80 18.97
CA LEU A 58 16.72 3.74 19.12
C LEU A 58 17.88 3.91 18.14
N PHE A 59 17.61 4.26 16.89
CA PHE A 59 18.63 4.49 15.86
C PHE A 59 19.15 5.94 15.79
N LYS A 60 18.70 6.83 16.70
CA LYS A 60 19.00 8.27 16.70
C LYS A 60 18.81 8.93 15.33
N LEU A 61 17.82 8.45 14.56
CA LEU A 61 17.52 8.98 13.24
C LEU A 61 16.87 10.34 13.43
N GLN A 62 17.58 11.42 13.06
CA GLN A 62 17.02 12.76 13.12
C GLN A 62 15.87 12.88 12.11
N TYR A 63 14.69 13.19 12.61
CA TYR A 63 13.53 13.52 11.78
C TYR A 63 13.84 14.81 11.01
N GLN A 64 14.15 14.70 9.72
CA GLN A 64 14.39 15.86 8.88
C GLN A 64 13.13 16.19 8.05
N PRO A 65 12.38 17.25 8.37
CA PRO A 65 11.13 17.59 7.70
C PRO A 65 11.31 17.97 6.22
N LYS A 66 12.55 18.23 5.77
CA LYS A 66 12.86 18.63 4.38
C LYS A 66 12.97 17.45 3.39
N HIS A 67 13.13 16.21 3.87
CA HIS A 67 13.28 15.05 2.98
C HIS A 67 11.92 14.55 2.48
N ARG A 68 11.81 14.40 1.14
CA ARG A 68 10.61 13.91 0.44
C ARG A 68 10.29 12.44 0.76
N TYR A 69 11.31 11.65 1.12
CA TYR A 69 11.18 10.22 1.41
C TYR A 69 11.27 9.95 2.93
N ASP A 70 10.45 9.02 3.42
CA ASP A 70 10.48 8.55 4.81
C ASP A 70 11.36 7.29 4.92
N TYR A 71 12.68 7.47 5.00
CA TYR A 71 13.62 6.33 5.07
C TYR A 71 13.37 5.45 6.30
N THR A 72 13.02 6.03 7.45
CA THR A 72 12.63 5.25 8.62
C THR A 72 11.35 4.47 8.34
N GLY A 73 10.33 5.12 7.78
CA GLY A 73 9.09 4.43 7.42
C GLY A 73 9.31 3.24 6.49
N PHE A 74 10.19 3.40 5.51
CA PHE A 74 10.57 2.31 4.59
C PHE A 74 11.33 1.19 5.29
N GLY A 75 12.29 1.51 6.17
CA GLY A 75 13.01 0.50 6.96
C GLY A 75 12.09 -0.30 7.88
N VAL A 76 11.14 0.39 8.56
CA VAL A 76 10.11 -0.27 9.37
C VAL A 76 9.22 -1.15 8.51
N LEU A 77 8.82 -0.68 7.32
CA LEU A 77 8.04 -1.48 6.39
C LEU A 77 8.75 -2.78 6.03
N LEU A 78 10.04 -2.73 5.66
CA LEU A 78 10.82 -3.93 5.35
C LEU A 78 10.89 -4.93 6.51
N ILE A 79 11.03 -4.43 7.74
CA ILE A 79 11.05 -5.28 8.94
C ILE A 79 9.68 -5.94 9.15
N VAL A 80 8.59 -5.18 9.03
CA VAL A 80 7.23 -5.70 9.17
C VAL A 80 6.93 -6.72 8.05
N GLU A 81 7.39 -6.49 6.83
CA GLU A 81 7.27 -7.41 5.70
C GLU A 81 7.98 -8.73 5.98
N LEU A 82 9.22 -8.67 6.47
CA LEU A 82 10.00 -9.83 6.85
C LEU A 82 9.30 -10.63 7.96
N LEU A 83 8.77 -9.95 8.99
CA LEU A 83 8.02 -10.59 10.07
C LEU A 83 6.72 -11.25 9.56
N LYS A 84 6.02 -10.61 8.63
CA LYS A 84 4.83 -11.19 7.96
C LYS A 84 5.21 -12.50 7.27
N ILE A 85 6.21 -12.47 6.39
CA ILE A 85 6.62 -13.63 5.59
C ILE A 85 7.07 -14.78 6.49
N ILE A 86 7.86 -14.50 7.53
CA ILE A 86 8.29 -15.53 8.48
C ILE A 86 7.08 -16.14 9.20
N SER A 87 6.17 -15.31 9.71
CA SER A 87 4.96 -15.78 10.42
C SER A 87 4.07 -16.63 9.52
N LEU A 88 3.84 -16.21 8.28
CA LEU A 88 3.03 -16.95 7.32
C LEU A 88 3.72 -18.25 6.87
N SER A 89 5.04 -18.24 6.67
CA SER A 89 5.80 -19.45 6.31
C SER A 89 5.75 -20.51 7.41
N LEU A 90 5.88 -20.10 8.69
CA LEU A 90 5.76 -20.99 9.84
C LEU A 90 4.36 -21.60 9.94
N LEU A 91 3.30 -20.82 9.70
CA LEU A 91 1.93 -21.33 9.73
C LEU A 91 1.60 -22.25 8.54
N ALA A 92 2.12 -21.94 7.36
CA ALA A 92 1.82 -22.69 6.13
C ALA A 92 2.64 -23.99 6.04
N PHE A 93 3.95 -23.92 6.30
CA PHE A 93 4.90 -25.00 6.04
C PHE A 93 5.52 -25.58 7.31
N HIS A 94 5.24 -25.01 8.49
CA HIS A 94 5.90 -25.39 9.75
C HIS A 94 7.43 -25.23 9.69
N ALA A 95 7.92 -24.42 8.75
CA ALA A 95 9.32 -24.20 8.47
C ALA A 95 9.52 -22.78 7.91
N ILE A 96 10.71 -22.23 8.14
CA ILE A 96 11.12 -20.97 7.53
C ILE A 96 11.57 -21.28 6.10
N ILE A 97 10.97 -20.59 5.13
CA ILE A 97 11.38 -20.71 3.73
C ILE A 97 12.83 -20.22 3.54
N PRO A 98 13.58 -20.75 2.57
CA PRO A 98 14.94 -20.29 2.30
C PRO A 98 15.03 -18.77 2.09
N VAL A 99 16.13 -18.17 2.54
CA VAL A 99 16.37 -16.71 2.49
C VAL A 99 16.19 -16.14 1.07
N THR A 100 16.59 -16.90 0.04
CA THR A 100 16.39 -16.52 -1.37
C THR A 100 14.91 -16.24 -1.69
N PHE A 101 14.00 -17.10 -1.23
CA PHE A 101 12.57 -16.90 -1.46
C PHE A 101 12.03 -15.73 -0.65
N ILE A 102 12.48 -15.53 0.59
CA ILE A 102 12.09 -14.37 1.40
C ILE A 102 12.38 -13.06 0.66
N LEU A 103 13.57 -12.94 0.07
CA LEU A 103 13.93 -11.75 -0.70
C LEU A 103 13.03 -11.55 -1.93
N VAL A 104 12.72 -12.62 -2.65
CA VAL A 104 11.80 -12.58 -3.80
C VAL A 104 10.39 -12.12 -3.37
N TYR A 105 9.88 -12.64 -2.25
CA TYR A 105 8.58 -12.23 -1.70
C TYR A 105 8.59 -10.76 -1.28
N ILE A 106 9.62 -10.29 -0.55
CA ILE A 106 9.74 -8.88 -0.15
C ILE A 106 9.69 -7.97 -1.38
N VAL A 107 10.48 -8.27 -2.41
CA VAL A 107 10.52 -7.45 -3.65
C VAL A 107 9.17 -7.46 -4.36
N ALA A 108 8.52 -8.62 -4.47
CA ALA A 108 7.20 -8.74 -5.08
C ALA A 108 6.15 -7.95 -4.30
N ASP A 109 6.10 -8.10 -2.97
CA ASP A 109 5.17 -7.41 -2.08
C ASP A 109 5.34 -5.88 -2.14
N LEU A 110 6.59 -5.39 -2.18
CA LEU A 110 6.88 -3.96 -2.33
C LEU A 110 6.34 -3.33 -3.61
N ILE A 111 6.05 -4.15 -4.64
CA ILE A 111 5.45 -3.70 -5.89
C ILE A 111 3.93 -3.91 -5.85
N ILE A 112 3.47 -5.08 -5.41
CA ILE A 112 2.05 -5.44 -5.39
C ILE A 112 1.26 -4.52 -4.44
N GLN A 113 1.78 -4.26 -3.26
CA GLN A 113 1.09 -3.49 -2.22
C GLN A 113 0.75 -2.04 -2.63
N PRO A 114 1.69 -1.22 -3.15
CA PRO A 114 1.35 0.12 -3.64
C PRO A 114 0.42 0.06 -4.86
N CYS A 115 0.55 -0.94 -5.75
CA CYS A 115 -0.38 -1.13 -6.85
C CYS A 115 -1.81 -1.41 -6.35
N ASN A 116 -1.98 -2.26 -5.33
CA ASN A 116 -3.27 -2.52 -4.71
C ASN A 116 -3.81 -1.28 -3.99
N LEU A 117 -2.97 -0.53 -3.28
CA LEU A 117 -3.35 0.73 -2.64
C LEU A 117 -3.89 1.74 -3.67
N LEU A 118 -3.20 1.91 -4.80
CA LEU A 118 -3.63 2.78 -5.88
C LEU A 118 -4.90 2.26 -6.57
N PHE A 119 -5.00 0.95 -6.77
CA PHE A 119 -6.20 0.31 -7.32
C PHE A 119 -7.44 0.64 -6.47
N TYR A 120 -7.38 0.41 -5.15
CA TYR A 120 -8.49 0.71 -4.26
C TYR A 120 -8.76 2.22 -4.16
N ALA A 121 -7.72 3.06 -4.17
CA ALA A 121 -7.88 4.52 -4.17
C ALA A 121 -8.63 5.02 -5.43
N ILE A 122 -8.27 4.52 -6.61
CA ILE A 122 -8.96 4.85 -7.87
C ILE A 122 -10.38 4.30 -7.85
N LEU A 123 -10.57 3.07 -7.40
CA LEU A 123 -11.89 2.45 -7.30
C LEU A 123 -12.83 3.28 -6.42
N ILE A 124 -12.37 3.70 -5.23
CA ILE A 124 -13.14 4.58 -4.34
C ILE A 124 -13.46 5.90 -5.05
N ARG A 125 -12.49 6.53 -5.74
CA ARG A 125 -12.71 7.78 -6.48
C ARG A 125 -13.79 7.62 -7.56
N VAL A 126 -13.76 6.52 -8.31
CA VAL A 126 -14.76 6.22 -9.36
C VAL A 126 -16.13 6.00 -8.72
N ILE A 127 -16.24 5.15 -7.69
CA ILE A 127 -17.51 4.93 -6.99
C ILE A 127 -18.07 6.25 -6.45
N MET A 128 -17.23 7.07 -5.83
CA MET A 128 -17.63 8.37 -5.29
C MET A 128 -18.05 9.36 -6.37
N SER A 129 -17.48 9.30 -7.57
CA SER A 129 -17.93 10.17 -8.68
C SER A 129 -19.35 9.85 -9.15
N PHE A 130 -19.80 8.59 -9.02
CA PHE A 130 -21.17 8.20 -9.35
C PHE A 130 -22.14 8.53 -8.22
N THR A 131 -21.72 8.42 -6.96
CA THR A 131 -22.61 8.62 -5.80
C THR A 131 -22.67 10.09 -5.34
N ASN A 132 -21.55 10.81 -5.38
CA ASN A 132 -21.45 12.21 -4.98
C ASN A 132 -20.38 12.96 -5.82
N PRO A 133 -20.77 13.50 -6.99
CA PRO A 133 -19.86 14.23 -7.89
C PRO A 133 -19.20 15.47 -7.25
N GLY A 134 -19.81 16.04 -6.20
CA GLY A 134 -19.34 17.24 -5.49
C GLY A 134 -18.60 16.93 -4.19
N TRP A 135 -17.98 15.76 -4.04
CA TRP A 135 -17.39 15.33 -2.77
C TRP A 135 -16.21 16.21 -2.31
N GLN A 136 -16.51 17.18 -1.43
CA GLN A 136 -15.56 18.10 -0.80
C GLN A 136 -15.23 17.62 0.62
N HIS A 137 -14.35 16.63 0.74
CA HIS A 137 -13.88 16.09 2.01
C HIS A 137 -12.36 15.91 1.96
N PRO A 138 -11.61 16.05 3.08
CA PRO A 138 -10.16 15.88 3.10
C PRO A 138 -9.66 14.54 2.53
N VAL A 139 -10.46 13.48 2.70
CA VAL A 139 -10.19 12.16 2.08
C VAL A 139 -10.30 12.22 0.56
N ALA A 140 -11.27 12.96 0.02
CA ALA A 140 -11.45 13.16 -1.41
C ALA A 140 -10.25 13.91 -2.03
N ASP A 141 -9.77 14.95 -1.34
CA ASP A 141 -8.59 15.71 -1.77
C ASP A 141 -7.35 14.83 -1.78
N PHE A 142 -7.16 14.04 -0.71
CA PHE A 142 -6.05 13.08 -0.63
C PHE A 142 -6.11 12.03 -1.74
N LEU A 143 -7.28 11.41 -1.97
CA LEU A 143 -7.47 10.43 -3.04
C LEU A 143 -7.22 11.04 -4.42
N ARG A 144 -7.65 12.28 -4.65
CA ARG A 144 -7.34 13.00 -5.89
C ARG A 144 -5.82 13.15 -6.05
N MET A 145 -5.12 13.70 -5.07
CA MET A 145 -3.66 13.86 -5.12
C MET A 145 -2.92 12.53 -5.34
N LEU A 146 -3.38 11.46 -4.70
CA LEU A 146 -2.77 10.13 -4.78
C LEU A 146 -2.95 9.49 -6.17
N THR A 147 -4.10 9.68 -6.79
CA THR A 147 -4.47 9.00 -8.04
C THR A 147 -4.16 9.82 -9.29
N GLU A 148 -4.08 11.14 -9.19
CA GLU A 148 -3.90 12.05 -10.31
C GLU A 148 -2.68 11.73 -11.19
N PRO A 149 -1.48 11.44 -10.66
CA PRO A 149 -0.31 11.15 -11.49
C PRO A 149 -0.52 9.96 -12.43
N LEU A 150 -1.26 8.93 -11.98
CA LEU A 150 -1.59 7.77 -12.79
C LEU A 150 -2.71 8.07 -13.79
N LEU A 151 -3.73 8.82 -13.39
CA LEU A 151 -4.83 9.16 -14.29
C LEU A 151 -4.37 10.09 -15.41
N ILE A 152 -3.44 11.02 -15.16
CA ILE A 152 -2.81 11.84 -16.21
C ILE A 152 -2.13 10.95 -17.26
N ILE A 153 -1.45 9.87 -16.83
CA ILE A 153 -0.84 8.91 -17.75
C ILE A 153 -1.93 8.15 -18.51
N GLY A 154 -3.00 7.72 -17.83
CA GLY A 154 -4.14 7.05 -18.46
C GLY A 154 -4.82 7.90 -19.55
N ARG A 155 -5.03 9.19 -19.29
CA ARG A 155 -5.63 10.14 -20.26
C ARG A 155 -4.77 10.37 -21.50
N LYS A 156 -3.45 10.11 -21.42
CA LYS A 156 -2.58 10.13 -22.60
C LYS A 156 -2.75 8.89 -23.49
N ILE A 157 -3.16 7.76 -22.91
CA ILE A 157 -3.37 6.50 -23.63
C ILE A 157 -4.76 6.48 -24.26
N VAL A 158 -5.78 6.86 -23.48
CA VAL A 158 -7.17 6.95 -23.93
C VAL A 158 -7.67 8.37 -23.66
N PRO A 159 -7.81 9.22 -24.70
CA PRO A 159 -8.37 10.56 -24.53
C PRO A 159 -9.84 10.47 -24.12
N ASP A 160 -10.35 11.52 -23.48
CA ASP A 160 -11.73 11.59 -23.02
C ASP A 160 -12.70 11.49 -24.21
N ILE A 161 -13.54 10.44 -24.21
CA ILE A 161 -14.56 10.25 -25.25
C ILE A 161 -15.88 10.76 -24.69
N SER A 162 -16.43 11.81 -25.31
CA SER A 162 -17.76 12.37 -24.96
C SER A 162 -17.89 12.90 -23.53
N GLY A 163 -16.80 13.44 -22.94
CA GLY A 163 -16.81 14.00 -21.59
C GLY A 163 -16.82 12.95 -20.46
N PHE A 164 -16.74 11.66 -20.78
CA PHE A 164 -16.57 10.58 -19.82
C PHE A 164 -15.09 10.17 -19.74
N ASP A 165 -14.54 10.21 -18.54
CA ASP A 165 -13.14 9.85 -18.27
C ASP A 165 -13.02 8.32 -18.13
N PHE A 166 -12.58 7.65 -19.21
CA PHE A 166 -12.29 6.22 -19.22
C PHE A 166 -10.89 5.87 -18.68
N SER A 167 -10.05 6.88 -18.41
CA SER A 167 -8.69 6.65 -17.91
C SER A 167 -8.63 5.83 -16.61
N PRO A 168 -9.56 5.97 -15.63
CA PRO A 168 -9.53 5.17 -14.41
C PRO A 168 -9.66 3.67 -14.70
N PHE A 169 -10.53 3.27 -15.63
CA PHE A 169 -10.74 1.86 -15.97
C PHE A 169 -9.48 1.22 -16.55
N ILE A 170 -8.82 1.90 -17.49
CA ILE A 170 -7.57 1.43 -18.08
C ILE A 170 -6.48 1.29 -17.03
N ILE A 171 -6.32 2.29 -16.15
CA ILE A 171 -5.32 2.23 -15.08
C ILE A 171 -5.64 1.10 -14.09
N LEU A 172 -6.91 0.90 -13.72
CA LEU A 172 -7.31 -0.22 -12.84
C LEU A 172 -6.94 -1.57 -13.45
N ILE A 173 -7.17 -1.76 -14.75
CA ILE A 173 -6.79 -2.98 -15.47
C ILE A 173 -5.27 -3.16 -15.45
N ILE A 174 -4.50 -2.13 -15.80
CA ILE A 174 -3.02 -2.19 -15.81
C ILE A 174 -2.49 -2.55 -14.43
N LEU A 175 -2.97 -1.89 -13.37
CA LEU A 175 -2.57 -2.19 -11.99
C LEU A 175 -2.87 -3.65 -11.64
N LYS A 176 -4.06 -4.16 -12.00
CA LYS A 176 -4.41 -5.56 -11.71
C LYS A 176 -3.58 -6.55 -12.50
N VAL A 177 -3.32 -6.29 -13.78
CA VAL A 177 -2.43 -7.12 -14.61
C VAL A 177 -1.06 -7.21 -13.98
N ILE A 178 -0.48 -6.10 -13.52
CA ILE A 178 0.82 -6.09 -12.83
C ILE A 178 0.75 -6.95 -11.56
N THR A 179 -0.25 -6.73 -10.70
CA THR A 179 -0.35 -7.49 -9.44
C THR A 179 -0.54 -8.99 -9.67
N LEU A 180 -1.39 -9.37 -10.63
CA LEU A 180 -1.69 -10.75 -10.94
C LEU A 180 -0.50 -11.44 -11.60
N PHE A 181 0.18 -10.77 -12.52
CA PHE A 181 1.37 -11.31 -13.17
C PHE A 181 2.49 -11.59 -12.16
N ILE A 182 2.78 -10.64 -11.25
CA ILE A 182 3.81 -10.84 -10.23
C ILE A 182 3.39 -11.95 -9.26
N SER A 183 2.15 -11.94 -8.78
CA SER A 183 1.63 -12.97 -7.87
C SER A 183 1.68 -14.37 -8.50
N ALA A 184 1.27 -14.51 -9.76
CA ALA A 184 1.31 -15.78 -10.49
C ALA A 184 2.74 -16.27 -10.81
N SER A 185 3.71 -15.35 -10.84
CA SER A 185 5.13 -15.68 -11.04
C SER A 185 5.82 -16.18 -9.77
N LEU A 186 5.17 -16.06 -8.60
CA LEU A 186 5.73 -16.51 -7.34
C LEU A 186 5.54 -18.03 -7.17
N PRO A 187 6.53 -18.72 -6.59
CA PRO A 187 6.53 -20.19 -6.50
C PRO A 187 5.40 -20.74 -5.63
N TRP A 188 4.98 -19.98 -4.61
CA TRP A 188 3.82 -20.31 -3.79
C TRP A 188 2.95 -19.07 -3.53
N PRO A 189 1.62 -19.21 -3.54
CA PRO A 189 0.71 -18.14 -3.17
C PRO A 189 0.73 -17.98 -1.64
N LEU A 190 1.70 -17.22 -1.13
CA LEU A 190 1.74 -16.75 0.26
C LEU A 190 1.09 -15.36 0.42
N ILE A 191 0.59 -14.79 -0.68
CA ILE A 191 0.05 -13.45 -0.81
C ILE A 191 -1.31 -13.54 -1.50
#